data_AF-A0A968ZMG9-F1
#
_entry.id   AF-A0A968ZMG9-F1
#
_cell.length_a   1.000
_cell.length_b   1.000
_cell.length_c   1.000
_cell.angle_alpha   90.00
_cell.angle_beta   90.00
_cell.angle_gamma   90.00
#
_symmetry.space_group_name_H-M   'P 1'
#
loop_
_entity.id
_entity.type
_entity.pdbx_description
1 polymer ?
#
loop_
_entity_poly.entity_id
_entity_poly.type
_entity_poly.pdbx_seq_one_letter_code
_entity_poly.pdbx_strand_id
1 'polypeptide(L)'
;MPYGRPLAYSLLLGMGIALAMAIDQNVLVIHQPMPGQVGWAILFFMISLLMHELGHASACVRYGGRPSEIGFTVYLLWPAFYSDVSDAWRLKRWQRVVVDLGGVFFQLAVAAVYVFLYQQTGWQAYQIALALIIGSCLMTLNPVFKFDGYWVFADAFGITNLSQQPSRIIAYYLQRCGGDRFSLCPGPQALWWC
;
A
#
# COMPACT_ATOMS: atom_id res chain seq x y z
N MET A 1 -2.23 -10.74 -23.61
CA MET A 1 -2.97 -9.54 -24.09
C MET A 1 -1.97 -8.42 -24.38
N PRO A 2 -1.74 -8.06 -25.66
CA PRO A 2 -0.69 -7.13 -26.08
C PRO A 2 -0.97 -5.64 -25.77
N TYR A 3 -2.22 -5.25 -25.47
CA TYR A 3 -2.61 -3.86 -25.20
C TYR A 3 -2.39 -3.37 -23.75
N GLY A 4 -1.99 -4.25 -22.82
CA GLY A 4 -1.92 -3.87 -21.40
C GLY A 4 -0.76 -2.92 -21.05
N ARG A 5 0.35 -2.98 -21.79
CA ARG A 5 1.54 -2.15 -21.55
C ARG A 5 1.35 -0.67 -21.92
N PRO A 6 0.88 -0.31 -23.13
CA PRO A 6 0.69 1.10 -23.48
C PRO A 6 -0.36 1.78 -22.58
N LEU A 7 -1.44 1.08 -22.22
CA LEU A 7 -2.46 1.60 -21.32
C LEU A 7 -1.90 1.90 -19.92
N ALA A 8 -1.08 1.00 -19.37
CA ALA A 8 -0.45 1.22 -18.08
C ALA A 8 0.48 2.44 -18.10
N TYR A 9 1.27 2.61 -19.16
CA TYR A 9 2.14 3.78 -19.30
C TYR A 9 1.35 5.08 -19.45
N SER A 10 0.26 5.09 -20.21
CA SER A 10 -0.59 6.28 -20.31
C SER A 10 -1.28 6.64 -18.99
N LEU A 11 -1.71 5.64 -18.21
CA LEU A 11 -2.29 5.86 -16.88
C LEU A 11 -1.25 6.42 -15.90
N LEU A 12 -0.05 5.84 -15.86
CA LEU A 12 1.04 6.32 -15.02
C LEU A 12 1.45 7.75 -15.38
N LEU A 13 1.53 8.05 -16.69
CA LEU A 13 1.83 9.40 -17.17
C LEU A 13 0.74 10.38 -16.74
N GLY A 14 -0.54 10.04 -16.96
CA GLY A 14 -1.67 10.89 -16.56
C GLY A 14 -1.70 11.14 -15.05
N MET A 15 -1.42 10.12 -14.24
CA MET A 15 -1.33 10.22 -12.78
C MET A 15 -0.17 11.11 -12.35
N GLY A 16 1.00 10.98 -13.00
CA GLY A 16 2.16 11.85 -12.76
C GLY A 16 1.87 13.32 -13.11
N ILE A 17 1.19 13.57 -14.22
CA ILE A 17 0.77 14.92 -14.62
C ILE A 17 -0.21 15.50 -13.60
N ALA A 18 -1.22 14.74 -13.18
CA ALA A 18 -2.20 15.21 -12.19
C ALA A 18 -1.54 15.55 -10.85
N LEU A 19 -0.58 14.73 -10.38
CA LEU A 19 0.18 15.03 -9.18
C LEU A 19 1.05 16.29 -9.34
N ALA A 20 1.70 16.47 -10.49
CA ALA A 20 2.48 17.68 -10.76
C ALA A 20 1.60 18.95 -10.76
N MET A 21 0.41 18.88 -11.37
CA MET A 21 -0.57 19.97 -11.33
C MET A 21 -1.03 20.27 -9.91
N ALA A 22 -1.25 19.25 -9.09
CA ALA A 22 -1.64 19.42 -7.69
C ALA A 22 -0.57 20.15 -6.87
N ILE A 23 0.70 19.88 -7.14
CA ILE A 23 1.83 20.54 -6.49
C ILE A 23 1.93 22.00 -6.96
N ASP A 24 1.91 22.24 -8.27
CA ASP A 24 2.03 23.57 -8.87
C ASP A 24 0.94 24.54 -8.39
N GLN A 25 -0.30 24.05 -8.34
CA GLN A 25 -1.46 24.82 -7.89
C GLN A 25 -1.55 24.96 -6.36
N ASN A 26 -0.57 24.44 -5.60
CA ASN A 26 -0.61 24.37 -4.15
C ASN A 26 -1.91 23.74 -3.61
N VAL A 27 -2.46 22.74 -4.32
CA VAL A 27 -3.68 22.02 -3.93
C VAL A 27 -3.48 21.33 -2.58
N LEU A 28 -2.26 21.06 -2.15
CA LEU A 28 -2.02 20.50 -0.81
C LEU A 28 -2.09 21.55 0.32
N VAL A 29 -2.15 22.85 0.00
CA VAL A 29 -2.27 23.94 0.98
C VAL A 29 -3.74 24.25 1.24
N ILE A 30 -4.29 23.65 2.28
CA ILE A 30 -5.69 23.79 2.67
C ILE A 30 -5.89 25.14 3.38
N HIS A 31 -6.65 26.04 2.75
CA HIS A 31 -7.04 27.31 3.35
C HIS A 31 -8.41 27.19 4.02
N GLN A 32 -8.45 27.29 5.36
CA GLN A 32 -9.66 27.36 6.21
C GLN A 32 -10.84 26.53 5.69
N PRO A 33 -10.84 25.20 5.91
CA PRO A 33 -11.85 24.33 5.33
C PRO A 33 -13.23 24.62 5.92
N MET A 34 -14.23 24.78 5.07
CA MET A 34 -15.61 24.89 5.55
C MET A 34 -16.00 23.59 6.28
N PRO A 35 -16.58 23.63 7.50
CA PRO A 35 -16.83 22.43 8.29
C PRO A 35 -17.67 21.36 7.57
N GLY A 36 -18.62 21.78 6.73
CA GLY A 36 -19.47 20.85 5.95
C GLY A 36 -18.73 20.04 4.89
N GLN A 37 -17.56 20.49 4.43
CA GLN A 37 -16.79 19.81 3.38
C GLN A 37 -15.86 18.71 3.94
N VAL A 38 -15.56 18.75 5.24
CA VAL A 38 -14.71 17.74 5.90
C VAL A 38 -15.38 16.36 5.88
N GLY A 39 -16.70 16.29 6.12
CA GLY A 39 -17.43 15.03 6.04
C GLY A 39 -17.37 14.39 4.65
N TRP A 40 -17.51 15.21 3.61
CA TRP A 40 -17.35 14.76 2.22
C TRP A 40 -15.92 14.32 1.91
N ALA A 41 -14.92 15.04 2.42
CA ALA A 41 -13.52 14.65 2.25
C ALA A 41 -13.22 13.28 2.87
N ILE A 42 -13.77 13.00 4.07
CA ILE A 42 -13.65 11.69 4.73
C ILE A 42 -14.31 10.61 3.87
N LEU A 43 -15.52 10.85 3.35
CA LEU A 43 -16.19 9.91 2.46
C LEU A 43 -15.36 9.60 1.21
N PHE A 44 -14.84 10.64 0.55
CA PHE A 44 -13.98 10.48 -0.63
C PHE A 44 -12.67 9.75 -0.32
N PHE A 45 -12.11 9.96 0.88
CA PHE A 45 -10.97 9.21 1.36
C PHE A 45 -11.32 7.73 1.60
N MET A 46 -12.47 7.42 2.20
CA MET A 46 -12.94 6.03 2.37
C MET A 46 -13.12 5.30 1.02
N ILE A 47 -13.65 5.99 0.00
CA ILE A 47 -13.73 5.46 -1.36
C ILE A 47 -12.33 5.12 -1.88
N SER A 48 -11.33 5.97 -1.62
CA SER A 48 -9.95 5.70 -2.05
C SER A 48 -9.35 4.45 -1.37
N LEU A 49 -9.66 4.19 -0.10
CA LEU A 49 -9.21 3.01 0.62
C LEU A 49 -9.90 1.73 0.09
N LEU A 50 -11.18 1.80 -0.27
CA LEU A 50 -11.83 0.69 -0.95
C LEU A 50 -11.17 0.39 -2.31
N MET A 51 -10.84 1.44 -3.07
CA MET A 51 -10.12 1.29 -4.34
C MET A 51 -8.70 0.75 -4.14
N HIS A 52 -8.05 1.06 -3.03
CA HIS A 52 -6.76 0.50 -2.63
C HIS A 52 -6.85 -1.04 -2.48
N GLU A 53 -7.81 -1.54 -1.72
CA GLU A 53 -8.00 -2.99 -1.56
C GLU A 53 -8.39 -3.69 -2.88
N LEU A 54 -9.21 -3.03 -3.71
CA LEU A 54 -9.50 -3.51 -5.06
C LEU A 54 -8.26 -3.55 -5.96
N GLY A 55 -7.30 -2.66 -5.74
CA GLY A 55 -6.01 -2.65 -6.40
C GLY A 55 -5.21 -3.93 -6.13
N HIS A 56 -5.09 -4.35 -4.87
CA HIS A 56 -4.44 -5.62 -4.51
C HIS A 56 -5.18 -6.81 -5.11
N ALA A 57 -6.50 -6.87 -4.94
CA ALA A 57 -7.32 -7.97 -5.45
C ALA A 57 -7.23 -8.10 -6.98
N SER A 58 -7.30 -6.97 -7.71
CA SER A 58 -7.21 -6.96 -9.17
C SER A 58 -5.85 -7.44 -9.68
N ALA A 59 -4.76 -7.01 -9.04
CA ALA A 59 -3.41 -7.46 -9.35
C ALA A 59 -3.23 -8.96 -9.04
N CYS A 60 -3.81 -9.45 -7.96
CA CYS A 60 -3.79 -10.88 -7.59
C CYS A 60 -4.47 -11.73 -8.68
N VAL A 61 -5.70 -11.36 -9.08
CA VAL A 61 -6.44 -12.03 -10.17
C VAL A 61 -5.67 -11.99 -11.49
N ARG A 62 -5.03 -10.86 -11.81
CA ARG A 62 -4.28 -10.67 -13.05
C ARG A 62 -3.16 -11.69 -13.24
N TYR A 63 -2.56 -12.17 -12.15
CA TYR A 63 -1.49 -13.16 -12.15
C TYR A 63 -1.94 -14.58 -11.81
N GLY A 64 -3.24 -14.81 -11.68
CA GLY A 64 -3.84 -16.13 -11.47
C GLY A 64 -4.06 -16.51 -10.01
N GLY A 65 -3.88 -15.57 -9.07
CA GLY A 65 -4.30 -15.74 -7.69
C GLY A 65 -5.80 -15.54 -7.53
N ARG A 66 -6.38 -16.13 -6.48
CA ARG A 66 -7.80 -16.02 -6.13
C ARG A 66 -7.94 -15.22 -4.83
N PRO A 67 -8.24 -13.91 -4.88
CA PRO A 67 -8.60 -13.17 -3.68
C PRO A 67 -9.89 -13.76 -3.10
N SER A 68 -9.97 -13.87 -1.78
CA SER A 68 -11.09 -14.52 -1.11
C SER A 68 -12.22 -13.53 -0.80
N GLU A 69 -11.91 -12.54 0.04
CA GLU A 69 -12.91 -11.61 0.57
C GLU A 69 -12.36 -10.18 0.59
N ILE A 70 -13.25 -9.20 0.38
CA ILE A 70 -12.97 -7.79 0.69
C ILE A 70 -13.91 -7.42 1.83
N GLY A 71 -13.34 -7.04 2.96
CA GLY A 71 -14.06 -6.71 4.17
C GLY A 71 -13.81 -5.29 4.65
N PHE A 72 -14.55 -4.94 5.67
CA PHE A 72 -14.39 -3.70 6.42
C PHE A 72 -14.04 -4.05 7.86
N THR A 73 -13.05 -3.35 8.41
CA THR A 73 -12.59 -3.52 9.78
C THR A 73 -12.36 -2.15 10.43
N VAL A 74 -12.35 -2.10 11.75
CA VAL A 74 -11.99 -0.88 12.49
C VAL A 74 -10.69 -1.18 13.22
N TYR A 75 -9.58 -0.61 12.73
CA TYR A 75 -8.29 -0.75 13.37
C TYR A 75 -8.15 0.29 14.49
N LEU A 76 -8.25 -0.17 15.75
CA LEU A 76 -8.34 0.64 16.98
C LEU A 76 -9.54 1.60 17.02
N LEU A 77 -9.49 2.68 16.24
CA LEU A 77 -10.52 3.71 16.14
C LEU A 77 -10.74 4.20 14.70
N TRP A 78 -9.96 3.69 13.75
CA TRP A 78 -9.99 4.13 12.36
C TRP A 78 -10.66 3.08 11.47
N PRO A 79 -11.66 3.46 10.67
CA PRO A 79 -12.24 2.56 9.67
C PRO A 79 -11.17 2.22 8.62
N ALA A 80 -11.03 0.93 8.32
CA ALA A 80 -10.09 0.40 7.35
C ALA A 80 -10.79 -0.68 6.50
N PHE A 81 -10.42 -0.77 5.23
CA PHE A 81 -10.80 -1.91 4.41
C PHE A 81 -9.67 -2.94 4.43
N TYR A 82 -9.99 -4.20 4.14
CA TYR A 82 -8.97 -5.22 3.92
C TYR A 82 -9.41 -6.12 2.76
N SER A 83 -8.45 -6.60 1.99
CA SER A 83 -8.63 -7.66 1.02
C SER A 83 -7.80 -8.87 1.40
N ASP A 84 -8.43 -10.04 1.44
CA ASP A 84 -7.70 -11.29 1.61
C ASP A 84 -7.07 -11.70 0.27
N VAL A 85 -5.80 -11.35 0.12
CA VAL A 85 -4.94 -11.73 -1.00
C VAL A 85 -3.93 -12.82 -0.62
N SER A 86 -4.25 -13.69 0.35
CA SER A 86 -3.35 -14.76 0.81
C SER A 86 -2.88 -15.70 -0.30
N ASP A 87 -3.67 -15.90 -1.36
CA ASP A 87 -3.26 -16.72 -2.51
C ASP A 87 -2.09 -16.10 -3.31
N ALA A 88 -1.80 -14.80 -3.11
CA ALA A 88 -0.66 -14.11 -3.73
C ALA A 88 0.70 -14.73 -3.34
N TRP A 89 0.81 -15.39 -2.19
CA TRP A 89 2.03 -16.08 -1.75
C TRP A 89 2.51 -17.17 -2.73
N ARG A 90 1.60 -17.70 -3.56
CA ARG A 90 1.91 -18.72 -4.59
C ARG A 90 2.46 -18.11 -5.88
N LEU A 91 2.39 -16.79 -6.02
CA LEU A 91 2.88 -16.07 -7.18
C LEU A 91 4.40 -15.89 -7.13
N LYS A 92 5.01 -15.60 -8.29
CA LYS A 92 6.45 -15.28 -8.39
C LYS A 92 6.75 -13.96 -7.67
N ARG A 93 7.97 -13.80 -7.17
CA ARG A 93 8.41 -12.60 -6.41
C ARG A 93 7.96 -11.26 -7.01
N TRP A 94 8.18 -11.06 -8.31
CA TRP A 94 7.86 -9.79 -8.98
C TRP A 94 6.37 -9.62 -9.25
N GLN A 95 5.61 -10.72 -9.26
CA GLN A 95 4.16 -10.66 -9.35
C GLN A 95 3.58 -10.22 -8.00
N ARG A 96 4.14 -10.72 -6.88
CA ARG A 96 3.75 -10.28 -5.53
C ARG A 96 4.03 -8.80 -5.30
N VAL A 97 5.19 -8.30 -5.72
CA VAL A 97 5.49 -6.85 -5.70
C VAL A 97 4.43 -6.04 -6.44
N VAL A 98 3.90 -6.54 -7.56
CA VAL A 98 2.82 -5.85 -8.29
C VAL A 98 1.48 -5.94 -7.56
N VAL A 99 1.22 -7.04 -6.85
CA VAL A 99 0.07 -7.14 -5.94
C VAL A 99 0.19 -6.12 -4.83
N ASP A 100 1.34 -6.05 -4.16
CA ASP A 100 1.60 -5.11 -3.05
C ASP A 100 1.55 -3.65 -3.50
N LEU A 101 2.00 -3.32 -4.71
CA LEU A 101 1.87 -1.95 -5.27
C LEU A 101 0.49 -1.67 -5.87
N GLY A 102 -0.34 -2.69 -6.06
CA GLY A 102 -1.64 -2.57 -6.71
C GLY A 102 -2.57 -1.61 -5.98
N GLY A 103 -2.57 -1.63 -4.65
CA GLY A 103 -3.41 -0.75 -3.86
C GLY A 103 -3.04 0.72 -4.01
N VAL A 104 -1.76 1.04 -3.81
CA VAL A 104 -1.25 2.41 -4.00
C VAL A 104 -1.51 2.91 -5.43
N PHE A 105 -1.37 2.06 -6.45
CA PHE A 105 -1.65 2.44 -7.83
C PHE A 105 -3.11 2.88 -8.04
N PHE A 106 -4.08 2.09 -7.56
CA PHE A 106 -5.50 2.45 -7.68
C PHE A 106 -5.86 3.68 -6.82
N GLN A 107 -5.27 3.79 -5.64
CA GLN A 107 -5.49 4.93 -4.76
C GLN A 107 -4.99 6.24 -5.39
N LEU A 108 -3.83 6.21 -6.06
CA LEU A 108 -3.30 7.36 -6.81
C LEU A 108 -4.11 7.65 -8.10
N ALA A 109 -4.72 6.64 -8.72
CA ALA A 109 -5.62 6.86 -9.84
C ALA A 109 -6.87 7.65 -9.39
N VAL A 110 -7.42 7.33 -8.20
CA VAL A 110 -8.49 8.13 -7.58
C VAL A 110 -8.01 9.56 -7.26
N ALA A 111 -6.80 9.70 -6.73
CA ALA A 111 -6.20 11.02 -6.48
C ALA A 111 -6.15 11.88 -7.75
N ALA A 112 -5.76 11.30 -8.88
CA ALA A 112 -5.73 12.02 -10.16
C ALA A 112 -7.12 12.51 -10.60
N VAL A 113 -8.17 11.70 -10.38
CA VAL A 113 -9.56 12.11 -10.63
C VAL A 113 -9.95 13.27 -9.72
N TYR A 114 -9.57 13.24 -8.44
CA TYR A 114 -9.90 14.33 -7.50
C TYR A 114 -9.20 15.64 -7.84
N VAL A 115 -7.96 15.60 -8.37
CA VAL A 115 -7.29 16.81 -8.90
C VAL A 115 -8.13 17.43 -10.02
N PHE A 116 -8.57 16.61 -10.97
CA PHE A 116 -9.41 17.10 -12.07
C PHE A 116 -10.73 17.68 -11.57
N LEU A 117 -11.43 16.97 -10.67
CA LEU A 117 -12.69 17.46 -10.10
C LEU A 117 -12.52 18.75 -9.30
N TYR A 118 -11.42 18.89 -8.56
CA TYR A 118 -11.09 20.12 -7.86
C TYR A 118 -10.92 21.30 -8.84
N GLN A 119 -10.27 21.10 -9.98
CA GLN A 119 -10.10 22.16 -10.99
C GLN A 119 -11.44 22.62 -11.59
N GLN A 120 -12.40 21.71 -11.75
CA GLN A 120 -13.71 22.06 -12.31
C GLN A 120 -14.64 22.72 -11.29
N THR A 121 -14.54 22.35 -10.01
CA THR A 121 -15.54 22.73 -8.99
C THR A 121 -15.02 23.70 -7.93
N GLY A 122 -13.70 23.73 -7.69
CA GLY A 122 -13.08 24.44 -6.56
C GLY A 122 -13.44 23.88 -5.18
N TRP A 123 -14.07 22.69 -5.11
CA TRP A 123 -14.53 22.13 -3.83
C TRP A 123 -13.36 21.63 -2.97
N GLN A 124 -13.19 22.23 -1.81
CA GLN A 124 -12.14 21.89 -0.84
C GLN A 124 -12.25 20.45 -0.33
N ALA A 125 -13.41 19.80 -0.44
CA ALA A 125 -13.57 18.38 -0.12
C ALA A 125 -12.59 17.48 -0.92
N TYR A 126 -12.42 17.73 -2.22
CA TYR A 126 -11.46 16.99 -3.05
C TYR A 126 -10.02 17.30 -2.67
N GLN A 127 -9.76 18.55 -2.32
CA GLN A 127 -8.45 19.04 -1.86
C GLN A 127 -8.00 18.33 -0.57
N ILE A 128 -8.89 18.27 0.43
CA ILE A 128 -8.63 17.62 1.71
C ILE A 128 -8.50 16.10 1.51
N ALA A 129 -9.39 15.49 0.71
CA ALA A 129 -9.31 14.07 0.39
C ALA A 129 -7.99 13.71 -0.29
N LEU A 130 -7.51 14.56 -1.22
CA LEU A 130 -6.20 14.39 -1.88
C LEU A 130 -5.06 14.40 -0.87
N ALA A 131 -5.05 15.36 0.06
CA ALA A 131 -4.03 15.43 1.11
C ALA A 131 -4.03 14.16 1.99
N LEU A 132 -5.22 13.66 2.37
CA LEU A 132 -5.36 12.40 3.11
C LEU A 132 -4.87 11.20 2.31
N ILE A 133 -5.18 11.12 1.01
CA ILE A 133 -4.71 10.05 0.11
C ILE A 133 -3.18 10.05 0.04
N ILE A 134 -2.55 11.20 -0.20
CA ILE A 134 -1.09 11.28 -0.29
C ILE A 134 -0.46 10.88 1.05
N GLY A 135 -0.97 11.39 2.17
CA GLY A 135 -0.50 10.99 3.50
C GLY A 135 -0.64 9.49 3.76
N SER A 136 -1.77 8.90 3.35
CA SER A 136 -2.01 7.46 3.43
C SER A 136 -1.04 6.67 2.56
N CYS A 137 -0.80 7.07 1.31
CA CYS A 137 0.15 6.41 0.42
C CYS A 137 1.57 6.43 0.99
N LEU A 138 2.01 7.57 1.55
CA LEU A 138 3.32 7.70 2.19
C LEU A 138 3.45 6.80 3.42
N MET A 139 2.39 6.70 4.23
CA MET A 139 2.37 5.81 5.39
C MET A 139 2.42 4.34 4.96
N THR A 140 1.60 3.95 3.98
CA THR A 140 1.51 2.57 3.51
C THR A 140 2.78 2.12 2.78
N LEU A 141 3.46 3.02 2.07
CA LEU A 141 4.76 2.74 1.43
C LEU A 141 5.95 2.77 2.41
N ASN A 142 5.73 3.05 3.70
CA ASN A 142 6.79 3.04 4.69
C ASN A 142 7.28 1.60 4.95
N PRO A 143 8.57 1.26 4.67
CA PRO A 143 9.08 -0.10 4.83
C PRO A 143 9.34 -0.52 6.29
N VAL A 144 9.22 0.40 7.25
CA VAL A 144 9.49 0.14 8.67
C VAL A 144 8.34 -0.62 9.33
N PHE A 145 7.10 -0.30 8.95
CA PHE A 145 5.90 -0.93 9.48
C PHE A 145 5.39 -2.00 8.52
N LYS A 146 4.61 -2.98 9.02
CA LYS A 146 4.06 -4.08 8.21
C LYS A 146 2.90 -3.65 7.30
N PHE A 147 3.12 -2.60 6.53
CA PHE A 147 2.26 -2.11 5.45
C PHE A 147 2.82 -2.57 4.09
N ASP A 148 2.21 -2.14 2.99
CA ASP A 148 2.60 -2.57 1.63
C ASP A 148 4.08 -2.33 1.35
N GLY A 149 4.63 -1.19 1.75
CA GLY A 149 6.04 -0.85 1.53
C GLY A 149 7.01 -1.87 2.13
N TYR A 150 6.66 -2.45 3.27
CA TYR A 150 7.44 -3.52 3.89
C TYR A 150 7.40 -4.80 3.07
N TRP A 151 6.23 -5.18 2.55
CA TRP A 151 6.07 -6.38 1.71
C TRP A 151 6.71 -6.21 0.34
N VAL A 152 6.53 -5.05 -0.29
CA VAL A 152 7.25 -4.65 -1.52
C VAL A 152 8.75 -4.80 -1.33
N PHE A 153 9.30 -4.27 -0.23
CA PHE A 153 10.73 -4.38 0.05
C PHE A 153 11.14 -5.83 0.29
N ALA A 154 10.42 -6.57 1.13
CA ALA A 154 10.68 -7.98 1.41
C ALA A 154 10.69 -8.83 0.12
N ASP A 155 9.69 -8.66 -0.76
CA ASP A 155 9.55 -9.44 -1.97
C ASP A 155 10.49 -9.02 -3.10
N ALA A 156 10.82 -7.73 -3.21
CA ALA A 156 11.81 -7.24 -4.16
C ALA A 156 13.21 -7.79 -3.86
N PHE A 157 13.59 -7.82 -2.58
CA PHE A 157 14.88 -8.36 -2.14
C PHE A 157 14.86 -9.87 -1.87
N GLY A 158 13.70 -10.53 -1.95
CA GLY A 158 13.54 -11.96 -1.70
C GLY A 158 13.80 -12.36 -0.24
N ILE A 159 13.63 -11.42 0.69
CA ILE A 159 13.85 -11.62 2.11
C ILE A 159 12.53 -12.03 2.77
N THR A 160 12.42 -13.29 3.19
CA THR A 160 11.29 -13.74 4.01
C THR A 160 11.46 -13.27 5.47
N ASN A 161 10.39 -12.80 6.10
CA ASN A 161 10.36 -12.41 7.53
C ASN A 161 11.35 -11.30 7.93
N LEU A 162 11.41 -10.22 7.14
CA LEU A 162 12.25 -9.04 7.40
C LEU A 162 12.06 -8.49 8.85
N SER A 163 10.85 -8.48 9.38
CA SER A 163 10.53 -7.99 10.73
C SER A 163 11.14 -8.83 11.86
N GLN A 164 11.52 -10.09 11.58
CA GLN A 164 12.19 -10.97 12.55
C GLN A 164 13.72 -10.90 12.46
N GLN A 165 14.28 -10.24 11.45
CA GLN A 165 15.73 -10.13 11.31
C GLN A 165 16.38 -9.26 12.40
N PRO A 166 15.83 -8.07 12.77
CA PRO A 166 16.43 -7.24 13.81
C PRO A 166 16.51 -7.96 15.16
N SER A 167 15.46 -8.67 15.56
CA SER A 167 15.45 -9.42 16.82
C SER A 167 16.43 -10.59 16.80
N ARG A 168 16.60 -11.28 15.66
CA ARG A 168 17.63 -12.33 15.49
C ARG A 168 19.05 -11.76 15.57
N ILE A 169 19.30 -10.61 14.96
CA ILE A 169 20.61 -9.93 14.99
C ILE A 169 20.93 -9.45 16.41
N ILE A 170 19.96 -8.82 17.09
CA ILE A 170 20.13 -8.36 18.47
C ILE A 170 20.36 -9.55 19.40
N ALA A 171 19.58 -10.63 19.28
CA ALA A 171 19.79 -11.85 20.04
C ALA A 171 21.19 -12.44 19.80
N TYR A 172 21.66 -12.47 18.54
CA TYR A 172 23.01 -12.89 18.20
C TYR A 172 24.09 -12.06 18.90
N TYR A 173 24.00 -10.72 18.87
CA TYR A 173 24.98 -9.85 19.50
C TYR A 173 24.92 -9.90 21.04
N LEU A 174 23.74 -9.95 21.63
CA LEU A 174 23.56 -10.11 23.08
C LEU A 174 24.16 -11.43 23.58
N GLN A 175 23.96 -12.52 22.84
CA GLN A 175 24.55 -13.83 23.18
C GLN A 175 26.06 -13.86 22.98
N ARG A 176 26.58 -13.20 21.93
CA ARG A 176 28.03 -13.09 21.70
C ARG A 176 28.75 -12.27 22.77
N CYS A 177 28.11 -11.24 23.31
CA CYS A 177 28.60 -10.50 24.47
C CYS A 177 28.46 -11.29 25.79
N GLY A 178 27.49 -12.22 25.86
CA GLY A 178 27.21 -13.08 27.02
C GLY A 178 28.15 -14.28 27.21
N GLY A 179 29.03 -14.59 26.26
CA GLY A 179 30.09 -15.60 26.42
C GLY A 179 29.71 -17.05 26.13
N ASP A 180 28.44 -17.35 25.86
CA ASP A 180 28.00 -18.72 25.62
C ASP A 180 28.24 -19.15 24.16
N ARG A 181 29.15 -20.12 23.97
CA ARG A 181 29.42 -20.78 22.68
C ARG A 181 28.27 -21.72 22.35
N PHE A 182 27.46 -21.38 21.34
CA PHE A 182 26.41 -22.28 20.87
C PHE A 182 27.02 -23.47 20.11
N SER A 183 26.66 -24.69 20.52
CA SER A 183 26.71 -25.91 19.72
C SER A 183 25.73 -25.78 18.56
N LEU A 184 26.25 -25.56 17.36
CA LEU A 184 25.47 -25.59 16.14
C LEU A 184 24.71 -26.93 15.98
N CYS A 185 23.40 -26.84 15.67
CA CYS A 185 22.63 -27.61 14.67
C CYS A 185 21.31 -28.25 15.17
N PRO A 186 20.28 -28.43 14.30
CA PRO A 186 20.40 -28.60 12.85
C PRO A 186 19.57 -27.65 11.97
N GLY A 187 19.95 -27.65 10.70
CA GLY A 187 19.21 -27.04 9.60
C GLY A 187 17.79 -27.61 9.43
N PRO A 188 17.05 -27.14 8.42
CA PRO A 188 15.60 -27.30 8.32
C PRO A 188 15.24 -28.76 8.05
N GLN A 189 14.82 -29.47 9.10
CA GLN A 189 14.02 -30.68 8.96
C GLN A 189 12.67 -30.45 9.63
N ALA A 190 11.67 -30.29 8.78
CA ALA A 190 10.25 -30.59 8.95
C ALA A 190 9.47 -29.94 10.12
N LEU A 191 8.37 -29.26 9.74
CA LEU A 191 7.04 -29.10 10.39
C LEU A 191 6.52 -27.70 9.98
N TRP A 192 5.88 -27.49 8.83
CA TRP A 192 4.50 -27.86 8.49
C TRP A 192 3.54 -27.88 9.70
N TRP A 193 2.75 -26.80 9.80
CA TRP A 193 1.45 -26.63 10.51
C TRP A 193 1.43 -26.54 12.04
N CYS A 194 1.12 -25.33 12.52
CA CYS A 194 -0.17 -25.01 13.17
C CYS A 194 -0.56 -23.58 12.75
#